data_AF-A0A3D3LG62-F1
#
_entry.id   AF-A0A3D3LG62-F1
#
_cell.length_a   1.000
_cell.length_b   1.000
_cell.length_c   1.000
_cell.angle_alpha   90.00
_cell.angle_beta   90.00
_cell.angle_gamma   90.00
#
_symmetry.space_group_name_H-M   'P 1'
#
loop_
_entity.id
_entity.type
_entity.pdbx_description
1 polymer ?
#
loop_
_entity_poly.entity_id
_entity_poly.type
_entity_poly.pdbx_seq_one_letter_code
_entity_poly.pdbx_strand_id
1 'polypeptide(L)'
;RDLEERGLLERTLVIITSEFSRDAMIEGKPGSNANDQATFKVDTLGEMAHYGLHRHFTGGTSVVMFGGGMKKGHIHGQTADERPLIAIKDPVTVMDLHATIMTAMGISPKTEFTIEGRPFYVTEDGKGQPVQDVFA
;
A
#
# COMPACT_ATOMS: atom_id res chain seq x y z
N ARG A 1 -27.32 2.59 9.19
CA ARG A 1 -26.75 2.52 10.55
C ARG A 1 -25.33 2.03 10.44
N ASP A 2 -24.42 2.77 11.05
CA ASP A 2 -22.97 2.61 10.94
C ASP A 2 -22.45 1.38 11.74
N LEU A 3 -21.21 0.93 11.48
CA LEU A 3 -20.57 -0.18 12.21
C LEU A 3 -20.35 0.17 13.69
N GLU A 4 -19.99 1.42 13.99
CA GLU A 4 -19.78 1.91 15.35
C GLU A 4 -21.09 1.94 16.14
N GLU A 5 -22.16 2.50 15.55
CA GLU A 5 -23.50 2.53 16.15
C GLU A 5 -24.03 1.13 16.52
N ARG A 6 -23.55 0.09 15.85
CA ARG A 6 -23.94 -1.31 16.08
C ARG A 6 -22.99 -2.07 17.01
N GLY A 7 -21.93 -1.44 17.50
CA GLY A 7 -20.89 -2.09 18.30
C GLY A 7 -20.11 -3.16 17.52
N LEU A 8 -20.03 -3.04 16.19
CA LEU A 8 -19.38 -4.02 15.30
C LEU A 8 -17.96 -3.62 14.88
N LEU A 9 -17.63 -2.34 15.00
CA LEU A 9 -16.37 -1.80 14.52
C LEU A 9 -15.16 -2.43 15.22
N GLU A 10 -15.25 -2.71 16.51
CA GLU A 10 -14.17 -3.33 17.29
C GLU A 10 -13.79 -4.75 16.81
N ARG A 11 -14.71 -5.45 16.12
CA ARG A 11 -14.48 -6.79 15.56
C ARG A 11 -14.41 -6.84 14.04
N THR A 12 -14.43 -5.67 13.40
CA THR A 12 -14.44 -5.54 11.94
C THR A 12 -13.27 -4.69 11.52
N LEU A 13 -12.29 -5.29 10.85
CA LEU A 13 -11.23 -4.54 10.19
C LEU A 13 -11.76 -3.99 8.86
N VAL A 14 -11.69 -2.67 8.69
CA VAL A 14 -11.97 -1.99 7.43
C VAL A 14 -10.65 -1.54 6.82
N ILE A 15 -10.46 -1.84 5.54
CA ILE A 15 -9.26 -1.49 4.77
C ILE A 15 -9.71 -0.74 3.52
N ILE A 16 -9.14 0.44 3.31
CA ILE A 16 -9.31 1.22 2.09
C ILE A 16 -7.91 1.34 1.45
N THR A 17 -7.79 0.83 0.23
CA THR A 17 -6.53 0.77 -0.51
C THR A 17 -6.79 0.89 -2.01
N SER A 18 -5.74 1.13 -2.79
CA SER A 18 -5.74 1.09 -4.25
C SER A 18 -4.70 0.08 -4.75
N GLU A 19 -4.98 -0.58 -5.88
CA GLU A 19 -4.05 -1.50 -6.53
C GLU A 19 -2.75 -0.80 -6.95
N PHE A 20 -2.88 0.40 -7.49
CA PHE A 20 -1.76 1.22 -7.93
C PHE A 20 -2.03 2.69 -7.63
N SER A 21 -0.99 3.40 -7.19
CA SER A 21 -1.03 4.84 -7.05
C SER A 21 -0.95 5.55 -8.40
N ARG A 22 -1.01 6.87 -8.37
CA ARG A 22 -0.81 7.75 -9.52
C ARG A 22 0.16 8.86 -9.15
N ASP A 23 1.10 9.14 -10.05
CA ASP A 23 1.96 10.32 -9.99
C ASP A 23 1.33 11.40 -10.88
N ALA A 24 1.26 12.65 -10.40
CA ALA A 24 0.69 13.77 -11.13
C ALA A 24 1.48 14.14 -12.40
N MET A 25 2.75 13.72 -12.48
CA MET A 25 3.65 13.97 -13.60
C MET A 25 3.59 12.85 -14.65
N ILE A 26 3.68 13.24 -15.93
CA ILE A 26 3.99 12.32 -17.03
C ILE A 26 5.43 11.80 -16.83
N GLU A 27 5.63 10.48 -16.81
CA GLU A 27 6.96 9.91 -17.09
C GLU A 27 7.26 10.12 -18.58
N GLY A 28 8.43 10.64 -18.96
CA GLY A 28 8.74 10.99 -20.36
C GLY A 28 8.69 12.49 -20.67
N LYS A 29 8.99 12.88 -21.92
CA LYS A 29 8.93 14.28 -22.38
C LYS A 29 7.49 14.67 -22.77
N PRO A 30 7.14 15.97 -22.84
CA PRO A 30 5.89 16.42 -23.44
C PRO A 30 5.60 15.73 -24.79
N GLY A 31 4.46 15.04 -24.88
CA GLY A 31 4.08 14.25 -26.06
C GLY A 31 4.51 12.77 -26.05
N SER A 32 5.16 12.30 -24.99
CA SER A 32 5.51 10.88 -24.82
C SER A 32 4.28 9.98 -24.68
N ASN A 33 4.35 8.79 -25.29
CA ASN A 33 3.33 7.75 -25.26
C ASN A 33 3.82 6.56 -24.42
N ALA A 34 2.94 5.62 -24.07
CA ALA A 34 3.30 4.50 -23.20
C ALA A 34 4.60 3.75 -23.59
N ASN A 35 5.04 3.77 -24.84
CA ASN A 35 6.24 3.04 -25.27
C ASN A 35 7.57 3.80 -25.10
N ASP A 36 7.58 5.13 -24.91
CA ASP A 36 8.83 5.93 -24.81
C ASP A 36 9.06 6.60 -23.44
N GLN A 37 8.08 6.50 -22.54
CA GLN A 37 8.03 7.18 -21.24
C GLN A 37 9.12 6.74 -20.24
N ALA A 38 9.70 5.54 -20.38
CA ALA A 38 10.71 5.02 -19.44
C ALA A 38 12.12 5.63 -19.62
N THR A 39 12.33 6.44 -20.67
CA THR A 39 13.68 6.91 -21.06
C THR A 39 14.00 8.34 -20.62
N PHE A 40 13.01 9.11 -20.16
CA PHE A 40 13.20 10.49 -19.71
C PHE A 40 12.52 10.74 -18.36
N LYS A 41 13.34 10.97 -17.33
CA LYS A 41 12.88 11.27 -15.98
C LYS A 41 12.52 12.76 -15.87
N VAL A 42 11.27 13.05 -15.54
CA VAL A 42 10.80 14.42 -15.24
C VAL A 42 10.74 14.57 -13.72
N ASP A 43 11.66 15.36 -13.18
CA ASP A 43 11.77 15.57 -11.74
C ASP A 43 10.96 16.78 -11.23
N THR A 44 10.63 17.73 -12.10
CA THR A 44 9.85 18.93 -11.76
C THR A 44 8.85 19.28 -12.86
N LEU A 45 7.69 19.82 -12.46
CA LEU A 45 6.69 20.35 -13.39
C LEU A 45 7.13 21.71 -13.93
N GLY A 46 7.74 21.74 -15.10
CA GLY A 46 8.15 23.00 -15.77
C GLY A 46 7.11 23.59 -16.73
N GLU A 47 6.17 22.78 -17.22
CA GLU A 47 5.21 23.13 -18.27
C GLU A 47 3.91 22.36 -18.05
N MET A 48 2.78 22.91 -18.49
CA MET A 48 1.48 22.22 -18.39
C MET A 48 1.46 20.87 -19.11
N ALA A 49 2.28 20.70 -20.15
CA ALA A 49 2.40 19.44 -20.88
C ALA A 49 3.14 18.34 -20.10
N HIS A 50 3.72 18.65 -18.93
CA HIS A 50 4.23 17.64 -17.99
C HIS A 50 3.13 17.07 -17.07
N TYR A 51 1.94 17.68 -17.07
CA TYR A 51 0.78 17.21 -16.31
C TYR A 51 -0.13 16.36 -17.21
N GLY A 52 -0.46 15.12 -16.83
CA GLY A 52 -1.39 14.27 -17.61
C GLY A 52 -0.96 12.80 -17.76
N LEU A 53 -1.72 12.02 -18.54
CA LEU A 53 -1.69 10.54 -18.70
C LEU A 53 -0.66 9.77 -17.83
N HIS A 54 -1.10 9.40 -16.62
CA HIS A 54 -0.29 8.83 -15.55
C HIS A 54 -0.24 7.30 -15.68
N ARG A 55 0.96 6.70 -15.68
CA ARG A 55 1.11 5.25 -15.47
C ARG A 55 0.80 4.87 -14.03
N HIS A 56 0.74 3.56 -13.78
CA HIS A 56 0.69 3.02 -12.42
C HIS A 56 1.96 3.42 -11.67
N PHE A 57 1.81 4.26 -10.64
CA PHE A 57 2.93 4.57 -9.76
C PHE A 57 3.11 3.41 -8.78
N THR A 58 4.22 2.69 -8.95
CA THR A 58 4.56 1.51 -8.14
C THR A 58 5.53 1.85 -7.00
N GLY A 59 5.98 3.10 -6.90
CA GLY A 59 6.95 3.54 -5.87
C GLY A 59 6.37 3.63 -4.46
N GLY A 60 5.04 3.67 -4.32
CA GLY A 60 4.37 3.69 -3.02
C GLY A 60 2.86 3.83 -3.15
N THR A 61 2.14 3.51 -2.08
CA THR A 61 0.69 3.69 -1.94
C THR A 61 0.33 4.07 -0.51
N SER A 62 -0.87 4.59 -0.31
CA SER A 62 -1.43 4.86 1.01
C SER A 62 -2.56 3.88 1.31
N VAL A 63 -2.56 3.33 2.51
CA VAL A 63 -3.59 2.40 3.00
C VAL A 63 -4.20 2.97 4.26
N VAL A 64 -5.53 2.99 4.32
CA VAL A 64 -6.27 3.38 5.52
C VAL A 64 -6.86 2.13 6.16
N MET A 65 -6.54 1.90 7.43
CA MET A 65 -7.04 0.77 8.22
C MET A 65 -7.70 1.28 9.49
N PHE A 66 -8.90 0.79 9.81
CA PHE A 66 -9.60 1.14 11.04
C PHE A 66 -10.55 0.03 11.50
N GLY A 67 -10.94 0.08 12.78
CA GLY A 67 -11.66 -1.03 13.43
C GLY A 67 -10.74 -2.24 13.69
N GLY A 68 -11.30 -3.34 14.19
CA GLY A 68 -10.58 -4.60 14.36
C GLY A 68 -9.30 -4.50 15.22
N GLY A 69 -9.26 -3.60 16.21
CA GLY A 69 -8.09 -3.40 17.08
C GLY A 69 -6.98 -2.49 16.55
N MET A 70 -7.20 -1.75 15.45
CA MET A 70 -6.23 -0.74 14.98
C MET A 70 -6.20 0.50 15.88
N LYS A 71 -5.02 1.13 16.02
CA LYS A 71 -4.89 2.43 16.69
C LYS A 71 -5.70 3.50 15.98
N LYS A 72 -6.41 4.32 16.76
CA LYS A 72 -7.13 5.50 16.27
C LYS A 72 -6.17 6.69 16.18
N GLY A 73 -6.29 7.51 15.13
CA GLY A 73 -5.49 8.73 14.96
C GLY A 73 -3.98 8.49 14.80
N HIS A 74 -3.59 7.32 14.30
CA HIS A 74 -2.19 6.95 14.11
C HIS A 74 -1.78 7.10 12.64
N ILE A 75 -0.59 7.67 12.41
CA ILE A 75 0.06 7.75 11.11
C ILE A 75 1.34 6.91 11.19
N HIS A 76 1.48 5.95 10.28
CA HIS A 76 2.64 5.08 10.19
C HIS A 76 3.46 5.43 8.93
N GLY A 77 4.77 5.60 9.11
CA GLY A 77 5.69 5.97 8.04
C GLY A 77 5.53 7.38 7.50
N GLN A 78 6.31 7.69 6.46
CA GLN A 78 6.31 8.98 5.76
C GLN A 78 6.87 8.79 4.34
N THR A 79 6.28 9.44 3.34
CA THR A 79 6.84 9.55 1.98
C THR A 79 7.66 10.82 1.82
N ALA A 80 8.58 10.86 0.86
CA ALA A 80 9.32 12.06 0.51
C ALA A 80 8.36 13.22 0.17
N ASP A 81 8.70 14.44 0.62
CA ASP A 81 7.93 15.66 0.33
C ASP A 81 7.97 16.04 -1.15
N GLU A 82 9.00 15.57 -1.86
CA GLU A 82 9.22 15.75 -3.29
C GLU A 82 9.56 14.42 -3.98
N ARG A 83 9.65 14.44 -5.32
CA ARG A 83 10.00 13.27 -6.13
C ARG A 83 11.31 12.67 -5.58
N PRO A 84 11.38 11.34 -5.33
CA PRO A 84 10.61 10.26 -5.94
C PRO A 84 9.29 9.86 -5.26
N LEU A 85 8.81 10.58 -4.23
CA LEU A 85 7.54 10.30 -3.54
C LEU A 85 7.45 8.87 -2.96
N ILE A 86 8.59 8.25 -2.69
CA ILE A 86 8.68 6.92 -2.05
C ILE A 86 8.65 7.06 -0.53
N ALA A 87 8.36 5.96 0.18
CA ALA A 87 8.47 5.90 1.63
C ALA A 87 9.93 6.11 2.09
N ILE A 88 10.16 7.10 2.95
CA ILE A 88 11.47 7.46 3.52
C ILE A 88 11.57 7.14 5.02
N LYS A 89 10.45 6.87 5.67
CA LYS A 89 10.37 6.50 7.09
C LYS A 89 9.41 5.33 7.25
N ASP A 90 9.82 4.34 8.04
CA ASP A 90 9.06 3.12 8.39
C ASP A 90 8.29 2.53 7.18
N PRO A 91 9.00 2.17 6.09
CA PRO A 91 8.35 1.66 4.88
C PRO A 91 7.70 0.31 5.15
N VAL A 92 6.48 0.13 4.65
CA VAL A 92 5.73 -1.13 4.74
C VAL A 92 5.68 -1.78 3.38
N THR A 93 6.21 -3.00 3.28
CA THR A 93 6.11 -3.79 2.05
C THR A 93 4.71 -4.40 1.91
N VAL A 94 4.32 -4.82 0.70
CA VAL A 94 3.05 -5.53 0.49
C VAL A 94 3.01 -6.83 1.30
N MET A 95 4.14 -7.53 1.43
CA MET A 95 4.26 -8.73 2.25
C MET A 95 3.97 -8.44 3.73
N ASP A 96 4.56 -7.38 4.27
CA ASP A 96 4.37 -6.98 5.67
C ASP A 96 2.95 -6.46 5.92
N LEU A 97 2.36 -5.76 4.95
CA LEU A 97 0.96 -5.36 4.99
C LEU A 97 0.03 -6.58 5.04
N HIS A 98 0.24 -7.58 4.18
CA HIS A 98 -0.54 -8.82 4.22
C HIS A 98 -0.35 -9.56 5.56
N ALA A 99 0.87 -9.64 6.08
CA ALA A 99 1.14 -10.22 7.40
C ALA A 99 0.41 -9.46 8.53
N THR A 100 0.36 -8.13 8.44
CA THR A 100 -0.38 -7.26 9.37
C THR A 100 -1.88 -7.57 9.32
N ILE A 101 -2.47 -7.70 8.13
CA ILE A 101 -3.88 -8.04 7.94
C ILE A 101 -4.21 -9.42 8.52
N MET A 102 -3.39 -10.44 8.22
CA MET A 102 -3.61 -11.78 8.77
C MET A 102 -3.51 -11.79 10.30
N THR A 103 -2.54 -11.05 10.86
CA THR A 103 -2.36 -10.90 12.30
C THR A 103 -3.58 -10.23 12.95
N ALA A 104 -4.13 -9.17 12.33
CA ALA A 104 -5.35 -8.52 12.79
C ALA A 104 -6.56 -9.46 12.81
N MET A 105 -6.59 -10.43 11.90
CA MET A 105 -7.62 -11.48 11.86
C MET A 105 -7.36 -12.63 12.83
N GLY A 106 -6.28 -12.61 13.61
CA GLY A 106 -5.89 -13.69 14.51
C GLY A 106 -5.31 -14.92 13.80
N ILE A 107 -4.86 -14.76 12.54
CA ILE A 107 -4.28 -15.83 11.72
C ILE A 107 -2.77 -15.61 11.63
N SER A 108 -1.99 -16.67 11.82
CA SER A 108 -0.54 -16.61 11.63
C SER A 108 -0.20 -16.25 10.17
N PRO A 109 0.68 -15.28 9.90
CA PRO A 109 1.18 -15.00 8.55
C PRO A 109 1.87 -16.19 7.88
N LYS A 110 2.29 -17.18 8.69
CA LYS A 110 2.93 -18.45 8.27
C LYS A 110 1.94 -19.57 8.02
N THR A 111 0.64 -19.35 8.21
CA THR A 111 -0.36 -20.37 7.90
C THR A 111 -0.24 -20.77 6.43
N GLU A 112 -0.18 -22.07 6.18
CA GLU A 112 -0.08 -22.64 4.83
C GLU A 112 -1.08 -23.78 4.68
N PHE A 113 -1.39 -24.08 3.42
CA PHE A 113 -2.15 -25.25 3.02
C PHE A 113 -1.32 -26.06 2.04
N THR A 114 -1.23 -27.37 2.25
CA THR A 114 -0.55 -28.26 1.29
C THR A 114 -1.47 -28.51 0.10
N ILE A 115 -1.09 -27.99 -1.07
CA ILE A 115 -1.81 -28.18 -2.33
C ILE A 115 -0.87 -28.91 -3.28
N GLU A 116 -1.29 -30.09 -3.76
CA GLU A 116 -0.48 -30.91 -4.68
C GLU A 116 0.96 -31.18 -4.20
N GLY A 117 1.13 -31.34 -2.88
CA GLY A 117 2.44 -31.60 -2.25
C GLY A 117 3.35 -30.38 -2.10
N ARG A 118 2.85 -29.16 -2.36
CA ARG A 118 3.58 -27.90 -2.15
C ARG A 118 2.85 -27.00 -1.14
N PRO A 119 3.58 -26.26 -0.29
CA PRO A 119 2.96 -25.31 0.61
C PRO A 119 2.42 -24.10 -0.16
N PHE A 120 1.18 -23.70 0.16
CA PHE A 120 0.55 -22.48 -0.33
C PHE A 120 0.24 -21.59 0.88
N TYR A 121 1.00 -20.51 1.04
CA TYR A 121 0.88 -19.62 2.18
C TYR A 121 -0.34 -18.69 2.05
N VAL A 122 -0.87 -18.26 3.19
CA VAL A 122 -1.88 -17.17 3.25
C VAL A 122 -1.30 -15.80 2.92
N THR A 123 0.02 -15.70 2.88
CA THR A 123 0.80 -14.57 2.37
C THR A 123 1.64 -15.04 1.17
N GLU A 124 2.51 -14.20 0.60
CA GLU A 124 3.33 -14.59 -0.55
C GLU A 124 4.20 -15.83 -0.28
N ASP A 125 4.92 -15.84 0.85
CA ASP A 125 5.85 -16.93 1.21
C ASP A 125 5.98 -17.19 2.72
N GLY A 126 5.10 -16.60 3.53
CA GLY A 126 5.11 -16.75 5.00
C GLY A 126 6.20 -15.96 5.73
N LYS A 127 7.00 -15.13 5.04
CA LYS A 127 8.11 -14.38 5.68
C LYS A 127 7.77 -12.96 6.10
N GLY A 128 6.68 -12.39 5.59
CA GLY A 128 6.22 -11.05 5.96
C GLY A 128 6.08 -10.89 7.47
N GLN A 129 6.50 -9.72 7.98
CA GLN A 129 6.43 -9.37 9.39
C GLN A 129 5.29 -8.36 9.62
N PRO A 130 4.36 -8.64 10.54
CA PRO A 130 3.30 -7.69 10.86
C PRO A 130 3.87 -6.40 11.46
N VAL A 131 3.35 -5.27 11.02
CA VAL A 131 3.67 -3.94 11.56
C VAL A 131 2.99 -3.79 12.91
N GLN A 132 3.69 -4.16 13.99
CA GLN A 132 3.10 -4.17 15.34
C GLN A 132 2.64 -2.78 15.81
N ASP A 133 3.29 -1.74 15.31
CA ASP A 133 3.03 -0.36 15.75
C ASP A 133 1.62 0.14 15.40
N VAL A 134 0.92 -0.47 14.43
CA VAL A 134 -0.44 -0.03 14.04
C VAL A 134 -1.55 -0.59 14.94
N PHE A 135 -1.28 -1.58 15.79
CA PHE A 135 -2.26 -2.18 16.70
C PHE A 135 -2.35 -1.42 18.02
N ALA A 136 -3.57 -1.38 18.60
CA ALA A 136 -3.90 -0.68 19.86
C ALA A 136 -3.47 -1.44 21.12
#